data_AF-A0A6J5F7W6-F1
#
_entry.id   AF-A0A6J5F7W6-F1
#
_cell.length_a   1.000
_cell.length_b   1.000
_cell.length_c   1.000
_cell.angle_alpha   90.00
_cell.angle_beta   90.00
_cell.angle_gamma   90.00
#
_symmetry.space_group_name_H-M   'P 1'
#
loop_
_entity.id
_entity.type
_entity.pdbx_description
1 polymer ?
#
loop_
_entity_poly.entity_id
_entity_poly.type
_entity_poly.pdbx_seq_one_letter_code
_entity_poly.pdbx_strand_id
1 'polypeptide(L)'
;MKADGLLPAHTKIRTSKYLNNLIERDHRHVKARTSVMLRFKRFGSAAITIAGIELMHRTRKVQFSLVGMRLKETAAPAVWNASLFH
;
A
#
# COMPACT_ATOMS: atom_id res chain seq x y z
N MET A 1 5.72 25.07 -3.29
CA MET A 1 6.87 24.96 -2.37
C MET A 1 7.64 23.68 -2.65
N LYS A 2 8.75 23.77 -3.36
CA LYS A 2 9.90 22.87 -3.19
C LYS A 2 11.11 23.79 -3.06
N ALA A 3 11.45 24.13 -1.82
CA ALA A 3 12.77 24.65 -1.54
C ALA A 3 13.75 23.51 -1.81
N ASP A 4 14.72 23.80 -2.67
CA ASP A 4 16.07 23.26 -2.75
C ASP A 4 16.19 21.77 -2.41
N GLY A 5 16.58 20.95 -3.40
CA GLY A 5 16.67 19.48 -3.31
C GLY A 5 17.68 18.90 -2.29
N LEU A 6 17.93 19.60 -1.19
CA LEU A 6 18.72 19.21 -0.05
C LEU A 6 17.84 18.40 0.93
N LEU A 7 18.21 17.13 1.11
CA LEU A 7 17.59 16.27 2.12
C LEU A 7 17.96 16.79 3.53
N PRO A 8 17.03 16.72 4.52
CA PRO A 8 17.29 17.16 5.89
C PRO A 8 18.57 16.53 6.46
N ALA A 9 19.34 17.29 7.26
CA ALA A 9 20.66 16.90 7.79
C ALA A 9 20.70 15.57 8.57
N HIS A 10 19.55 15.05 9.01
CA HIS A 10 19.40 13.77 9.71
C HIS A 10 18.84 12.64 8.81
N THR A 11 18.82 12.83 7.49
CA THR A 11 18.39 11.79 6.55
C THR A 11 19.55 10.84 6.29
N LYS A 12 19.56 9.70 7.00
CA LYS A 12 20.57 8.66 6.81
C LYS A 12 20.32 7.96 5.47
N ILE A 13 21.04 8.36 4.42
CA ILE A 13 20.99 7.70 3.12
C ILE A 13 21.55 6.29 3.28
N ARG A 14 20.69 5.27 3.25
CA ARG A 14 21.13 3.88 3.20
C ARG A 14 21.64 3.59 1.78
N THR A 15 22.95 3.66 1.58
CA THR A 15 23.63 3.26 0.32
C THR A 15 23.68 1.74 0.12
N SER A 16 23.06 0.96 1.01
CA SER A 16 23.00 -0.50 0.88
C SER A 16 22.13 -0.91 -0.31
N LYS A 17 22.80 -1.20 -1.44
CA LYS A 17 22.19 -1.72 -2.67
C LYS A 17 21.28 -2.92 -2.42
N TYR A 18 21.68 -3.81 -1.50
CA TYR A 18 20.89 -4.99 -1.14
C TYR A 18 19.55 -4.62 -0.51
N LEU A 19 19.55 -3.72 0.47
CA LEU A 19 18.32 -3.32 1.15
C LEU A 19 17.41 -2.50 0.23
N ASN A 20 18.01 -1.68 -0.64
CA ASN A 20 17.26 -0.97 -1.67
C ASN A 20 16.56 -1.96 -2.61
N ASN A 21 17.27 -2.97 -3.12
CA ASN A 21 16.70 -3.99 -4.00
C ASN A 21 15.57 -4.81 -3.34
N LEU A 22 15.64 -5.04 -2.02
CA LEU A 22 14.58 -5.72 -1.28
C LEU A 22 13.30 -4.87 -1.23
N ILE A 23 13.43 -3.60 -0.85
CA ILE A 23 12.33 -2.63 -0.78
C ILE A 23 11.76 -2.39 -2.20
N GLU A 24 12.60 -1.93 -3.12
CA GLU A 24 12.73 -2.46 -4.48
C GLU A 24 11.62 -3.36 -5.03
N ARG A 25 11.82 -4.62 -4.67
CA ARG A 25 11.09 -5.76 -5.17
C ARG A 25 9.71 -5.85 -4.54
N ASP A 26 9.61 -5.53 -3.26
CA ASP A 26 8.35 -5.55 -2.51
C ASP A 26 7.32 -4.59 -3.12
N HIS A 27 7.74 -3.36 -3.43
CA HIS A 27 6.84 -2.36 -4.00
C HIS A 27 6.63 -2.48 -5.52
N ARG A 28 7.29 -3.43 -6.21
CA ARG A 28 7.22 -3.55 -7.68
C ARG A 28 5.80 -3.83 -8.18
N HIS A 29 5.04 -4.67 -7.48
CA HIS A 29 3.66 -4.99 -7.85
C HIS A 29 2.73 -3.78 -7.74
N VAL A 30 2.86 -3.01 -6.64
CA VAL A 30 2.08 -1.78 -6.45
C VAL A 30 2.48 -0.75 -7.52
N LYS A 31 3.78 -0.54 -7.73
CA LYS A 31 4.28 0.39 -8.77
C LYS A 31 3.77 0.02 -10.17
N ALA A 32 3.81 -1.25 -10.57
CA ALA A 32 3.34 -1.69 -11.89
C ALA A 32 1.82 -1.45 -12.10
N ARG A 33 1.01 -1.59 -11.05
CA ARG A 33 -0.43 -1.29 -11.11
C ARG A 33 -0.70 0.21 -11.14
N THR A 34 0.08 1.00 -10.39
CA THR A 34 -0.08 2.46 -10.35
C THR A 34 0.55 3.19 -11.54
N SER A 35 1.51 2.58 -12.24
CA SER A 35 2.22 3.22 -13.36
C SER A 35 1.36 3.34 -14.62
N VAL A 36 0.38 2.45 -14.79
CA VAL A 36 -0.60 2.52 -15.88
C VAL A 36 -1.76 3.48 -15.58
N MET A 37 -1.84 4.00 -14.35
CA MET A 37 -2.85 4.97 -13.93
C MET A 37 -2.27 6.39 -14.02
N LEU A 38 -3.11 7.37 -14.35
CA LEU A 38 -2.75 8.78 -14.16
C LEU A 38 -2.48 8.96 -12.66
N ARG A 39 -1.25 9.34 -12.29
CA ARG A 39 -0.79 9.49 -10.89
C ARG A 39 -1.89 10.03 -9.99
N PHE A 40 -1.98 9.50 -8.77
CA PHE A 40 -3.04 9.91 -7.84
C PHE A 40 -3.03 11.42 -7.60
N LYS A 41 -4.14 12.09 -7.91
CA LYS A 41 -4.31 13.54 -7.67
C LYS A 41 -4.45 13.88 -6.18
N ARG A 42 -4.83 12.91 -5.34
CA ARG A 42 -5.07 13.08 -3.89
C ARG A 42 -4.51 11.91 -3.11
N PHE A 43 -3.94 12.19 -1.94
CA PHE A 43 -3.35 11.18 -1.06
C PHE A 43 -4.38 10.18 -0.52
N GLY A 44 -5.59 10.63 -0.16
CA GLY A 44 -6.65 9.73 0.30
C GLY A 44 -7.03 8.69 -0.76
N SER A 45 -7.16 9.11 -2.02
CA SER A 45 -7.44 8.20 -3.15
C SER A 45 -6.29 7.23 -3.41
N ALA A 46 -5.05 7.68 -3.22
CA ALA A 46 -3.87 6.81 -3.31
C ALA A 46 -3.89 5.73 -2.22
N ALA A 47 -4.17 6.11 -0.97
CA ALA A 47 -4.21 5.20 0.17
C ALA A 47 -5.27 4.12 -0.02
N ILE A 48 -6.49 4.49 -0.41
CA ILE A 48 -7.59 3.54 -0.66
C ILE A 48 -7.24 2.57 -1.80
N THR A 49 -6.64 3.07 -2.88
CA THR A 49 -6.28 2.24 -4.05
C THR A 49 -5.16 1.26 -3.72
N ILE A 50 -4.09 1.72 -3.06
CA ILE A 50 -2.97 0.87 -2.65
C ILE A 50 -3.46 -0.22 -1.70
N ALA A 51 -4.32 0.14 -0.75
CA ALA A 51 -4.88 -0.80 0.19
C ALA A 51 -5.79 -1.85 -0.46
N GLY A 52 -6.59 -1.47 -1.46
CA GLY A 52 -7.36 -2.42 -2.25
C GLY A 52 -6.48 -3.39 -3.04
N ILE A 53 -5.36 -2.92 -3.59
CA ILE A 53 -4.37 -3.78 -4.27
C ILE A 53 -3.76 -4.79 -3.29
N GLU A 54 -3.44 -4.35 -2.08
CA GLU A 54 -2.89 -5.21 -1.02
C GLU A 54 -3.90 -6.26 -0.53
N LEU A 55 -5.15 -5.86 -0.32
CA LEU A 55 -6.24 -6.77 0.04
C LEU A 55 -6.44 -7.85 -1.02
N MET A 56 -6.52 -7.47 -2.30
CA MET A 56 -6.62 -8.44 -3.40
C MET A 56 -5.43 -9.40 -3.42
N HIS A 57 -4.22 -8.93 -3.10
CA HIS A 57 -3.03 -9.77 -3.03
C HIS A 57 -3.10 -10.78 -1.89
N ARG A 58 -3.55 -10.37 -0.70
CA ARG A 58 -3.74 -11.24 0.47
C ARG A 58 -4.84 -12.29 0.23
N THR A 59 -5.95 -11.91 -0.41
CA THR A 59 -7.02 -12.83 -0.79
C THR A 59 -6.56 -13.87 -1.80
N ARG A 60 -5.80 -13.46 -2.83
CA ARG A 60 -5.22 -14.40 -3.82
C ARG A 60 -4.23 -15.39 -3.21
N LYS A 61 -3.51 -14.99 -2.17
CA LYS A 61 -2.60 -15.86 -1.42
C LYS A 61 -3.32 -16.80 -0.43
N VAL A 62 -4.66 -16.74 -0.34
CA VAL A 62 -5.46 -17.48 0.66
C VAL A 62 -4.98 -17.19 2.09
N GLN A 63 -4.35 -16.02 2.30
CA GLN A 63 -3.94 -15.53 3.61
C GLN A 63 -5.08 -14.78 4.31
N PHE A 64 -6.21 -14.59 3.62
CA PHE A 64 -7.38 -13.90 4.11
C PHE A 64 -8.50 -14.93 4.36
N SER A 65 -8.63 -15.40 5.61
CA SER A 65 -9.72 -16.31 5.99
C SER A 65 -11.00 -15.50 6.22
N LEU A 66 -11.87 -15.44 5.21
CA LEU A 66 -13.23 -14.90 5.36
C LEU A 66 -14.09 -15.68 6.38
N VAL A 67 -13.65 -16.89 6.76
CA VAL A 67 -14.35 -17.79 7.69
C VAL A 67 -14.59 -17.18 9.07
N GLY A 68 -13.73 -16.25 9.53
CA GLY A 68 -13.92 -15.51 10.80
C GLY A 68 -14.72 -14.21 10.67
N MET A 69 -14.87 -13.67 9.45
CA MET A 69 -15.71 -12.51 9.19
C MET A 69 -17.16 -12.97 9.12
N ARG A 70 -17.78 -13.07 10.31
CA ARG A 70 -19.23 -13.22 10.43
C ARG A 70 -19.85 -12.02 9.71
N LEU A 71 -20.25 -12.21 8.45
CA LEU A 71 -21.02 -11.26 7.63
C LEU A 71 -22.43 -11.12 8.23
N LYS A 72 -22.51 -10.70 9.50
CA LYS A 72 -23.77 -10.41 10.17
C LYS A 72 -24.04 -8.92 9.97
N GLU A 73 -24.55 -8.59 8.79
CA GLU A 73 -25.12 -7.28 8.46
C GLU A 73 -24.24 -6.06 8.79
N THR A 74 -22.91 -6.19 8.74
CA THR A 74 -22.03 -5.05 8.96
C THR A 74 -21.86 -4.31 7.65
N ALA A 75 -22.16 -3.00 7.65
CA ALA A 75 -22.02 -2.12 6.50
C ALA A 75 -20.67 -2.35 5.81
N ALA A 76 -20.66 -2.47 4.47
CA ALA A 76 -19.46 -2.70 3.66
C ALA A 76 -18.22 -1.85 4.04
N PRO A 77 -18.36 -0.58 4.49
CA PRO A 77 -17.22 0.22 4.96
C PRO A 77 -16.55 -0.34 6.23
N ALA A 78 -17.30 -0.96 7.14
CA ALA A 78 -16.77 -1.51 8.38
C ALA A 78 -15.96 -2.79 8.12
N VAL A 79 -16.44 -3.65 7.22
CA VAL A 79 -15.69 -4.83 6.74
C VAL A 79 -14.41 -4.38 6.02
N TRP A 80 -14.51 -3.34 5.20
CA TRP A 80 -13.37 -2.72 4.53
C TRP A 80 -12.33 -2.21 5.53
N ASN A 81 -12.75 -1.42 6.53
CA ASN A 81 -11.84 -0.89 7.55
C ASN A 81 -11.17 -1.99 8.38
N ALA A 82 -11.92 -3.02 8.80
CA ALA A 82 -11.39 -4.15 9.57
C ALA A 82 -10.43 -5.04 8.76
N SER A 83 -10.61 -5.12 7.43
CA SER A 83 -9.72 -5.89 6.55
C SER A 83 -8.37 -5.20 6.27
N LEU A 84 -8.34 -3.89 6.46
CA LEU A 84 -7.31 -2.99 5.96
C LEU A 84 -6.42 -2.48 7.10
N PHE A 85 -7.03 -2.19 8.26
CA PHE A 85 -6.35 -1.79 9.49
C PHE A 85 -6.55 -2.89 10.54
N HIS A 86 -5.48 -3.58 10.90
CA HIS A 86 -5.47 -4.66 11.88
C HIS A 86 -4.38 -4.44 12.92
#